data_AF-A0A3D4FB75-F1
#
_entry.id   AF-A0A3D4FB75-F1
#
_cell.length_a   1.000
_cell.length_b   1.000
_cell.length_c   1.000
_cell.angle_alpha   90.00
_cell.angle_beta   90.00
_cell.angle_gamma   90.00
#
_symmetry.space_group_name_H-M   'P 1'
#
loop_
_entity.id
_entity.type
_entity.pdbx_description
1 polymer ?
#
loop_
_entity_poly.entity_id
_entity_poly.type
_entity_poly.pdbx_seq_one_letter_code
_entity_poly.pdbx_strand_id
1 'polypeptide(L)' 'RTPFLQGDINNRPKWGRDHHPYAFTVWMAGGGIQPGISYGASDELAMNAVEKPVHIHDLQATILH' A
#
# COMPACT_ATOMS: atom_id res chain seq x y z
N ARG A 1 -8.57 -2.44 -0.24
CA ARG A 1 -8.32 -1.06 -0.74
C ARG A 1 -9.36 -0.73 -1.79
N THR A 2 -9.84 0.51 -1.84
CA THR A 2 -10.76 0.92 -2.91
C THR A 2 -10.04 0.80 -4.26
N PRO A 3 -10.64 0.17 -5.28
CA PRO A 3 -9.99 -0.03 -6.57
C PRO A 3 -9.88 1.28 -7.35
N PHE A 4 -8.76 1.47 -8.05
CA PHE A 4 -8.60 2.55 -9.04
C PHE A 4 -9.03 2.06 -10.42
N LEU A 5 -9.73 2.92 -11.15
CA LEU A 5 -10.11 2.66 -12.53
C LEU A 5 -8.88 2.73 -13.42
N GLN A 6 -8.59 1.65 -14.13
CA GLN A 6 -7.70 1.69 -15.27
C GLN A 6 -8.51 1.98 -16.54
N GLY A 7 -8.25 3.11 -17.19
CA GLY A 7 -8.88 3.50 -18.45
C GLY A 7 -9.84 4.69 -18.34
N ASP A 8 -10.52 5.00 -19.45
CA ASP A 8 -11.45 6.13 -19.54
C ASP A 8 -12.74 5.88 -18.76
N ILE A 9 -13.10 6.82 -17.87
CA ILE A 9 -14.33 6.79 -17.07
C ILE A 9 -15.61 6.71 -17.91
N ASN A 10 -15.57 7.10 -19.19
CA ASN A 10 -16.72 7.02 -20.09
C ASN A 10 -16.78 5.72 -20.91
N ASN A 11 -15.75 4.86 -20.85
CA ASN A 11 -15.66 3.65 -21.68
C ASN A 11 -15.65 2.37 -20.85
N ARG A 12 -16.80 2.06 -20.23
CA ARG A 12 -16.98 0.91 -19.32
C ARG A 12 -16.49 -0.44 -19.87
N PRO A 13 -16.71 -0.80 -21.14
CA PRO A 13 -16.20 -2.07 -21.68
C PRO A 13 -14.66 -2.21 -21.64
N LYS A 14 -13.92 -1.10 -21.55
CA LYS A 14 -12.45 -1.09 -21.48
C LYS A 14 -11.89 -0.93 -20.07
N TRP A 15 -12.73 -0.89 -19.04
CA TRP A 15 -12.28 -0.70 -17.67
C TRP A 15 -11.43 -1.88 -17.18
N GLY A 16 -10.31 -1.56 -16.54
CA GLY A 16 -9.45 -2.49 -15.81
C GLY A 16 -9.28 -2.09 -14.35
N ARG A 17 -8.36 -2.79 -13.66
CA ARG A 17 -7.95 -2.48 -12.29
C ARG A 17 -6.56 -1.88 -12.32
N ASP A 18 -6.46 -0.61 -11.95
CA ASP A 18 -5.17 0.08 -11.96
C ASP A 18 -4.32 -0.28 -10.73
N HIS A 19 -3.04 0.00 -10.82
CA HIS A 19 -2.15 -0.03 -9.67
C HIS A 19 -2.54 1.09 -8.69
N HIS A 20 -2.62 0.75 -7.40
CA HIS A 20 -3.01 1.70 -6.36
C HIS A 20 -1.79 2.54 -5.95
N PRO A 21 -1.70 3.83 -6.31
CA PRO A 21 -0.42 4.55 -6.29
C PRO A 21 -0.05 5.14 -4.92
N TYR A 22 -1.02 5.29 -4.02
CA TYR A 22 -0.86 6.13 -2.83
C TYR A 22 -0.53 5.35 -1.55
N ALA A 23 -0.92 4.09 -1.48
CA ALA A 23 -0.66 3.26 -0.33
C ALA A 23 -0.82 1.77 -0.67
N PHE A 24 0.02 0.94 -0.06
CA PHE A 24 -0.02 -0.51 -0.13
C PHE A 24 0.32 -1.09 1.24
N THR A 25 0.07 -2.39 1.43
CA THR A 25 0.30 -3.09 2.69
C THR A 25 1.33 -4.19 2.44
N VAL A 26 2.28 -4.31 3.34
CA VAL A 26 3.32 -5.35 3.29
C VAL A 26 3.19 -6.23 4.53
N TRP A 27 3.29 -7.54 4.35
CA TRP A 27 3.40 -8.49 5.44
C TRP A 27 4.86 -8.95 5.54
N MET A 28 5.41 -8.95 6.75
CA MET A 28 6.80 -9.30 7.02
C MET A 28 6.89 -10.31 8.17
N ALA A 29 7.91 -11.16 8.13
CA ALA A 29 8.27 -12.08 9.20
C ALA A 29 9.79 -12.34 9.17
N GLY A 30 10.37 -12.73 10.31
CA GLY A 30 11.82 -12.93 10.43
C GLY A 30 12.60 -11.60 10.48
N GLY A 31 13.88 -11.61 10.12
CA GLY A 31 14.71 -10.39 10.01
C GLY A 31 14.82 -9.55 11.29
N GLY A 32 14.56 -10.15 12.47
CA GLY A 32 14.51 -9.42 13.75
C GLY A 32 13.27 -8.53 13.93
N ILE A 33 12.29 -8.58 13.03
CA ILE A 33 11.03 -7.83 13.18
C ILE A 33 10.27 -8.35 14.40
N GLN A 34 9.76 -7.40 15.21
CA GLN A 34 8.96 -7.71 16.38
C GLN A 34 7.68 -8.47 15.99
N PRO A 35 7.39 -9.65 16.57
CA PRO A 35 6.22 -10.44 16.20
C PRO A 35 4.92 -9.82 16.72
N GLY A 36 3.83 -10.05 15.98
CA GLY A 36 2.46 -9.74 16.43
C GLY A 36 2.08 -8.25 16.39
N ILE A 37 2.85 -7.40 15.71
CA ILE A 37 2.56 -5.97 15.60
C ILE A 37 1.84 -5.62 14.29
N SER A 38 1.09 -4.52 14.32
CA SER A 38 0.69 -3.76 13.14
C SER A 38 1.32 -2.37 13.23
N TYR A 39 1.96 -1.91 12.15
CA TYR A 39 2.64 -0.63 12.13
C TYR A 39 2.06 0.26 11.03
N GLY A 40 1.47 1.38 11.46
CA GLY A 40 0.79 2.33 10.60
C GLY A 40 -0.62 1.89 10.17
N ALA A 41 -1.32 2.81 9.50
CA ALA A 41 -2.69 2.61 9.04
C ALA A 41 -3.00 3.50 7.84
N SER A 42 -3.95 3.07 7.02
CA SER A 42 -4.53 3.90 5.96
C SER A 42 -5.81 4.58 6.41
N ASP A 43 -6.27 5.57 5.67
CA ASP A 43 -7.62 6.13 5.85
C ASP A 43 -8.72 5.07 5.63
N GLU A 44 -9.97 5.43 5.94
CA GLU A 44 -11.13 4.51 5.90
C GLU A 44 -11.38 3.89 4.52
N LEU A 45 -11.02 4.60 3.43
CA LEU A 45 -11.15 4.12 2.06
C LEU A 45 -9.88 3.39 1.58
N ALA A 46 -8.86 3.37 2.43
CA ALA A 46 -7.52 2.90 2.17
C ALA A 46 -6.85 3.59 0.96
N MET A 47 -7.09 4.89 0.79
CA MET A 47 -6.47 5.75 -0.22
C MET A 47 -5.07 6.16 0.18
N ASN A 48 -4.88 6.69 1.39
CA ASN A 48 -3.60 7.22 1.83
C ASN A 48 -3.15 6.52 3.12
N ALA A 49 -1.83 6.44 3.33
CA ALA A 49 -1.27 6.10 4.63
C ALA A 49 -1.35 7.34 5.54
N VAL A 50 -2.03 7.23 6.68
CA VAL A 50 -2.33 8.37 7.57
C VAL A 50 -1.74 8.23 8.96
N GLU A 51 -1.40 7.02 9.39
CA GLU A 51 -0.69 6.76 10.64
C GLU A 51 0.69 6.17 10.34
N LYS A 52 1.74 6.76 10.90
CA LYS A 52 3.16 6.32 10.80
C LYS A 52 3.55 5.84 9.39
N PRO A 53 3.40 6.70 8.35
CA PRO A 53 3.70 6.30 6.98
C PRO A 53 5.19 5.94 6.83
N VAL A 54 5.46 4.96 5.98
CA VAL A 54 6.82 4.53 5.61
C VAL A 54 6.97 4.62 4.10
N HIS A 55 8.03 5.27 3.65
CA HIS A 55 8.35 5.31 2.22
C HIS A 55 9.00 4.00 1.77
N ILE A 56 8.78 3.56 0.53
CA ILE A 56 9.31 2.27 0.03
C ILE A 56 10.83 2.20 0.08
N HIS A 57 11.52 3.33 -0.09
CA HIS A 57 12.99 3.39 0.04
C HIS A 57 13.46 3.07 1.47
N ASP A 58 12.75 3.55 2.50
CA ASP A 58 13.11 3.29 3.89
C ASP A 58 12.83 1.83 4.29
N LEU A 59 11.74 1.26 3.75
CA LEU A 59 11.46 -0.17 3.89
C LEU A 59 12.58 -1.01 3.25
N GLN A 60 13.00 -0.65 2.04
CA GLN A 60 14.09 -1.34 1.34
C GLN A 60 15.41 -1.22 2.11
N ALA A 61 15.74 -0.03 2.63
CA ALA A 61 16.92 0.17 3.46
C ALA A 61 16.88 -0.68 4.74
N THR A 62 15.71 -0.87 5.35
CA THR A 62 15.54 -1.74 6.52
C THR A 62 15.78 -3.21 6.19
N ILE A 63 15.33 -3.68 5.02
CA ILE A 63 15.50 -5.07 4.58
C ILE A 63 16.95 -5.37 4.18
N LEU A 64 17.65 -4.39 3.60
CA LEU A 64 19.01 -4.53 3.08
C LEU A 64 20.11 -4.17 4.09
N HIS A 65 19.74 -3.85 5.33
CA HIS A 65 20.69 -3.42 6.35
C HIS A 65 21.71 -4.51 6.71
#